data_AF-A0A833YYM5-F1
#
_entry.id   AF-A0A833YYM5-F1
#
_cell.length_a   1.000
_cell.length_b   1.000
_cell.length_c   1.000
_cell.angle_alpha   90.00
_cell.angle_beta   90.00
_cell.angle_gamma   90.00
#
_symmetry.space_group_name_H-M   'P 1'
#
loop_
_entity.id
_entity.type
_entity.pdbx_description
1 polymer ?
#
loop_
_entity_poly.entity_id
_entity_poly.type
_entity_poly.pdbx_seq_one_letter_code
_entity_poly.pdbx_strand_id
1 'polypeptide(L)'
;MTDFPAAAESNPLQPLPGDALGPPGDDTQGPRDDEALAWGTGQPGSQLTWPSPRLEELVQELARLDPSLSDTLTSYPSPEPPLDLLEGLIPLAEVWAAMRPACGKTGEEAAGTSEPGCTQLLPTSQEETRFESPTTHTMPDQPCGRGLPEPNSSIQAKKVELADLLQKALQNLQAEQEQLQGAAQTWARRRAALEASVGKACAPRDLERFSRFMADLERVLGLLLLLGSRLARVHRALARTGADIDPDEQASLLQRLRLLQRQQEDAGELKEHVARRERALREVLVQALPAGDLRAYCALLASKAAVLAQQRSLDERVRLLQDQLDAVRSSLAHRPSSPRLASPPGTQPPHKPPFPALLI
;
A
#
# COMPACT_ATOMS: atom_id res chain seq x y z
N MET A 1 59.54 -29.53 -3.35
CA MET A 1 60.24 -30.27 -2.27
C MET A 1 61.00 -29.22 -1.48
N THR A 2 60.31 -28.56 -0.54
CA THR A 2 60.15 -28.90 0.91
C THR A 2 61.28 -28.24 1.73
N ASP A 3 61.06 -27.53 2.83
CA ASP A 3 59.86 -26.97 3.49
C ASP A 3 60.34 -25.98 4.59
N PHE A 4 59.46 -25.10 5.05
CA PHE A 4 59.68 -24.11 6.12
C PHE A 4 59.64 -24.73 7.54
N PRO A 5 60.19 -24.06 8.60
CA PRO A 5 59.89 -24.39 9.99
C PRO A 5 58.78 -23.49 10.56
N ALA A 6 57.84 -24.09 11.28
CA ALA A 6 56.72 -23.43 11.97
C ALA A 6 56.94 -23.37 13.49
N ALA A 7 56.34 -22.32 14.07
CA ALA A 7 56.56 -21.76 15.40
C ALA A 7 55.94 -22.56 16.56
N ALA A 8 56.44 -22.25 17.76
CA ALA A 8 55.93 -22.64 19.05
C ALA A 8 54.77 -21.73 19.50
N GLU A 9 53.71 -22.31 20.06
CA GLU A 9 52.80 -21.60 20.96
C GLU A 9 52.42 -22.47 22.16
N SER A 10 52.37 -21.80 23.30
CA SER A 10 52.14 -22.34 24.63
C SER A 10 50.65 -22.51 24.96
N ASN A 11 50.40 -23.44 25.87
CA ASN A 11 49.13 -24.03 26.32
C ASN A 11 48.55 -23.20 27.53
N PRO A 12 47.56 -23.71 28.30
CA PRO A 12 46.09 -23.65 28.18
C PRO A 12 45.41 -22.87 29.35
N LEU A 13 44.07 -22.85 29.47
CA LEU A 13 43.28 -23.30 30.67
C LEU A 13 41.82 -22.78 30.71
N GLN A 14 40.88 -23.74 30.62
CA GLN A 14 39.70 -24.02 31.48
C GLN A 14 38.52 -23.01 31.69
N PRO A 15 37.24 -23.48 31.64
CA PRO A 15 36.01 -22.68 31.87
C PRO A 15 35.26 -23.02 33.19
N LEU A 16 34.38 -22.14 33.68
CA LEU A 16 33.20 -22.44 34.56
C LEU A 16 32.24 -21.19 34.64
N PRO A 17 30.96 -21.31 35.09
CA PRO A 17 29.78 -20.58 34.59
C PRO A 17 28.98 -19.78 35.67
N GLY A 18 27.89 -19.12 35.23
CA GLY A 18 26.87 -18.43 36.04
C GLY A 18 26.34 -17.21 35.27
N ASP A 19 25.09 -16.79 35.31
CA ASP A 19 23.92 -17.15 36.10
C ASP A 19 22.68 -16.58 35.38
N ALA A 20 21.52 -17.17 35.61
CA ALA A 20 20.24 -16.76 35.02
C ALA A 20 19.48 -15.79 35.94
N LEU A 21 19.08 -14.61 35.43
CA LEU A 21 18.00 -13.80 36.01
C LEU A 21 17.30 -12.99 34.90
N GLY A 22 16.00 -13.21 34.71
CA GLY A 22 15.13 -12.41 33.83
C GLY A 22 14.44 -11.25 34.57
N PRO A 23 13.83 -10.29 33.87
CA PRO A 23 12.99 -9.26 34.49
C PRO A 23 11.48 -9.52 34.28
N PRO A 24 10.63 -8.98 35.18
CA PRO A 24 9.19 -9.22 35.21
C PRO A 24 8.42 -8.30 34.24
N GLY A 25 7.24 -8.76 33.83
CA GLY A 25 6.27 -7.98 33.08
C GLY A 25 5.50 -7.01 33.98
N ASP A 26 5.11 -5.88 33.38
CA ASP A 26 4.03 -5.05 33.88
C ASP A 26 3.25 -4.48 32.68
N ASP A 27 1.97 -4.84 32.63
CA ASP A 27 1.00 -4.39 31.65
C ASP A 27 0.41 -3.06 32.12
N THR A 28 0.47 -2.02 31.29
CA THR A 28 -0.40 -0.85 31.46
C THR A 28 -0.91 -0.38 30.10
N GLN A 29 -2.16 -0.75 29.81
CA GLN A 29 -2.96 -0.19 28.72
C GLN A 29 -3.36 1.25 29.03
N GLY A 30 -3.07 2.15 28.10
CA GLY A 30 -3.57 3.53 27.98
C GLY A 30 -3.80 3.87 26.50
N PRO A 31 -4.67 4.84 26.17
CA PRO A 31 -5.67 4.71 25.11
C PRO A 31 -5.18 4.94 23.67
N ARG A 32 -5.78 4.21 22.74
CA ARG A 32 -5.86 4.54 21.30
C ARG A 32 -6.93 5.65 21.12
N ASP A 33 -6.92 6.54 20.13
CA ASP A 33 -6.57 6.39 18.72
C ASP A 33 -5.96 7.70 18.17
N ASP A 34 -4.83 7.60 17.48
CA ASP A 34 -4.44 8.55 16.42
C ASP A 34 -4.13 7.70 15.18
N GLU A 35 -4.94 7.87 14.15
CA GLU A 35 -4.93 7.12 12.89
C GLU A 35 -3.74 7.56 12.02
N ALA A 36 -2.52 7.26 12.47
CA ALA A 36 -1.32 7.33 11.66
C ALA A 36 -1.07 5.94 11.06
N LEU A 37 -1.42 5.76 9.78
CA LEU A 37 -1.06 4.59 8.99
C LEU A 37 0.47 4.45 8.95
N ALA A 38 1.01 3.71 9.92
CA ALA A 38 2.40 3.38 10.01
C ALA A 38 2.74 2.38 8.91
N TRP A 39 3.68 2.74 8.03
CA TRP A 39 4.36 1.77 7.17
C TRP A 39 4.97 0.69 8.07
N GLY A 40 4.38 -0.50 8.01
CA GLY A 40 4.63 -1.61 8.92
C GLY A 40 6.11 -1.94 9.07
N THR A 41 6.53 -2.12 10.31
CA THR A 41 7.71 -2.88 10.65
C THR A 41 7.27 -4.33 10.80
N GLY A 42 7.66 -5.21 9.88
CA GLY A 42 7.28 -6.62 9.97
C GLY A 42 8.10 -7.48 9.02
N GLN A 43 8.52 -8.65 9.50
CA GLN A 43 9.18 -9.70 8.73
C GLN A 43 8.38 -10.13 7.48
N PRO A 44 9.06 -10.75 6.48
CA PRO A 44 8.43 -11.24 5.26
C PRO A 44 7.39 -12.32 5.61
N GLY A 45 6.11 -11.94 5.55
CA GLY A 45 4.99 -12.81 5.91
C GLY A 45 3.78 -12.10 6.54
N SER A 46 3.81 -10.78 6.73
CA SER A 46 2.75 -10.05 7.44
C SER A 46 1.56 -9.69 6.54
N GLN A 47 0.36 -9.86 7.11
CA GLN A 47 -0.96 -9.91 6.50
C GLN A 47 -1.35 -8.73 5.61
N LEU A 48 -2.30 -8.99 4.71
CA LEU A 48 -3.03 -8.00 3.90
C LEU A 48 -3.79 -7.04 4.82
N THR A 49 -3.19 -5.90 5.18
CA THR A 49 -3.88 -4.91 6.03
C THR A 49 -4.76 -4.01 5.18
N TRP A 50 -6.07 -4.24 5.20
CA TRP A 50 -7.03 -3.36 4.57
C TRP A 50 -6.98 -1.95 5.20
N PRO A 51 -7.32 -0.89 4.44
CA PRO A 51 -7.36 0.48 4.94
C PRO A 51 -8.24 0.68 6.18
N SER A 52 -9.28 -0.14 6.35
CA SER A 52 -10.12 -0.13 7.55
C SER A 52 -10.64 -1.54 7.87
N PRO A 53 -10.84 -1.88 9.17
CA PRO A 53 -11.44 -3.16 9.57
C PRO A 53 -12.83 -3.36 8.96
N ARG A 54 -13.61 -2.28 8.85
CA ARG A 54 -14.94 -2.31 8.24
C ARG A 54 -14.91 -2.67 6.76
N LEU A 55 -13.91 -2.19 6.02
CA LEU A 55 -13.72 -2.51 4.61
C LEU A 55 -13.40 -3.99 4.43
N GLU A 56 -12.54 -4.55 5.29
CA GLU A 56 -12.22 -5.98 5.30
C GLU A 56 -13.46 -6.85 5.57
N GLU A 57 -14.23 -6.50 6.61
CA GLU A 57 -15.48 -7.20 6.94
C GLU A 57 -16.44 -7.22 5.75
N LEU A 58 -16.67 -6.07 5.10
CA LEU A 58 -17.57 -5.98 3.95
C LEU A 58 -17.09 -6.79 2.75
N VAL A 59 -15.78 -6.81 2.48
CA VAL A 59 -15.19 -7.65 1.44
C VAL A 59 -15.43 -9.14 1.73
N GLN A 60 -15.22 -9.58 2.97
CA GLN A 60 -15.44 -10.97 3.38
C GLN A 60 -16.93 -11.35 3.34
N GLU A 61 -17.81 -10.46 3.79
CA GLU A 61 -19.26 -10.68 3.75
C GLU A 61 -19.77 -10.74 2.31
N LEU A 62 -19.33 -9.83 1.44
CA LEU A 62 -19.75 -9.81 0.04
C LEU A 62 -19.15 -10.97 -0.76
N ALA A 63 -17.95 -11.45 -0.44
CA ALA A 63 -17.42 -12.66 -1.05
C ALA A 63 -18.29 -13.90 -0.75
N ARG A 64 -18.90 -13.96 0.46
CA ARG A 64 -19.83 -15.03 0.82
C ARG A 64 -21.21 -14.87 0.18
N LEU A 65 -21.70 -13.64 0.09
CA LEU A 65 -23.06 -13.33 -0.37
C LEU A 65 -23.17 -13.18 -1.90
N ASP A 66 -22.09 -12.80 -2.56
CA ASP A 66 -21.98 -12.63 -4.01
C ASP A 66 -20.64 -13.17 -4.51
N PRO A 67 -20.55 -14.49 -4.77
CA PRO A 67 -19.32 -15.15 -5.18
C PRO A 67 -18.68 -14.54 -6.43
N SER A 68 -19.48 -13.91 -7.31
CA SER A 68 -18.99 -13.27 -8.55
C SER A 68 -18.03 -12.10 -8.33
N LEU A 69 -18.05 -11.50 -7.12
CA LEU A 69 -17.17 -10.39 -6.75
C LEU A 69 -15.95 -10.84 -5.94
N SER A 70 -15.90 -12.11 -5.50
CA SER A 70 -14.87 -12.61 -4.60
C SER A 70 -13.46 -12.46 -5.18
N ASP A 71 -13.25 -12.83 -6.44
CA ASP A 71 -11.92 -12.81 -7.06
C ASP A 71 -11.36 -11.39 -7.20
N THR A 72 -12.25 -10.42 -7.42
CA THR A 72 -11.89 -9.01 -7.56
C THR A 72 -11.67 -8.36 -6.19
N LEU A 73 -12.53 -8.65 -5.21
CA LEU A 73 -12.51 -8.02 -3.89
C LEU A 73 -11.49 -8.63 -2.93
N THR A 74 -11.15 -9.91 -3.04
CA THR A 74 -10.13 -10.54 -2.15
C THR A 74 -8.70 -10.17 -2.50
N SER A 75 -8.51 -9.44 -3.61
CA SER A 75 -7.21 -8.90 -4.00
C SER A 75 -6.88 -7.67 -3.15
N TYR A 76 -5.83 -7.72 -2.33
CA TYR A 76 -5.21 -6.49 -1.83
C TYR A 76 -3.73 -6.48 -2.23
N PRO A 77 -3.14 -5.34 -2.62
CA PRO A 77 -1.74 -5.32 -2.96
C PRO A 77 -0.96 -5.52 -1.67
N SER A 78 0.13 -6.30 -1.72
CA SER A 78 1.11 -6.23 -0.64
C SER A 78 1.56 -4.76 -0.51
N PRO A 79 1.54 -4.18 0.71
CA PRO A 79 2.04 -2.82 0.91
C PRO A 79 3.54 -2.71 0.58
N GLU A 80 4.26 -3.83 0.56
CA GLU A 80 5.70 -3.87 0.38
C GLU A 80 6.10 -3.77 -1.11
N PRO A 81 6.94 -2.78 -1.48
CA PRO A 81 7.52 -2.70 -2.81
C PRO A 81 8.56 -3.82 -3.04
N PRO A 82 8.82 -4.20 -4.31
CA PRO A 82 9.74 -5.28 -4.66
C PRO A 82 11.21 -4.84 -4.52
N LEU A 83 11.66 -4.59 -3.28
CA LEU A 83 12.96 -4.01 -3.00
C LEU A 83 14.13 -4.97 -3.19
N ASP A 84 13.90 -6.28 -3.18
CA ASP A 84 14.94 -7.30 -3.38
C ASP A 84 15.70 -7.10 -4.69
N LEU A 85 15.06 -6.48 -5.69
CA LEU A 85 15.66 -6.17 -6.97
C LEU A 85 16.76 -5.12 -6.89
N LEU A 86 16.73 -4.26 -5.86
CA LEU A 86 17.67 -3.18 -5.64
C LEU A 86 18.94 -3.63 -4.91
N GLU A 87 18.93 -4.86 -4.36
CA GLU A 87 20.06 -5.43 -3.63
C GLU A 87 21.34 -5.41 -4.47
N GLY A 88 22.46 -5.04 -3.84
CA GLY A 88 23.76 -4.87 -4.50
C GLY A 88 23.97 -3.55 -5.26
N LEU A 89 22.94 -2.70 -5.41
CA LEU A 89 23.09 -1.34 -5.92
C LEU A 89 23.07 -0.30 -4.79
N ILE A 90 22.12 -0.43 -3.86
CA ILE A 90 21.99 0.40 -2.66
C ILE A 90 21.70 -0.53 -1.47
N PRO A 91 22.30 -0.33 -0.29
CA PRO A 91 22.01 -1.15 0.88
C PRO A 91 20.52 -1.07 1.25
N LEU A 92 19.84 -2.21 1.29
CA LEU A 92 18.40 -2.28 1.53
C LEU A 92 18.01 -1.70 2.90
N ALA A 93 18.87 -1.86 3.92
CA ALA A 93 18.67 -1.25 5.23
C ALA A 93 18.55 0.29 5.17
N GLU A 94 19.31 0.95 4.29
CA GLU A 94 19.23 2.40 4.11
C GLU A 94 17.95 2.80 3.38
N VAL A 95 17.50 2.00 2.41
CA VAL A 95 16.22 2.23 1.70
C VAL A 95 15.05 2.14 2.68
N TRP A 96 15.00 1.11 3.52
CA TRP A 96 13.98 0.98 4.56
C TRP A 96 14.04 2.12 5.58
N ALA A 97 15.23 2.52 6.01
CA ALA A 97 15.40 3.66 6.90
C ALA A 97 14.90 4.96 6.27
N ALA A 98 15.11 5.16 4.97
CA ALA A 98 14.64 6.32 4.23
C ALA A 98 13.13 6.31 3.94
N MET A 99 12.50 5.13 3.88
CA MET A 99 11.04 4.98 3.75
C MET A 99 10.30 5.27 5.06
N ARG A 100 10.95 5.11 6.20
CA ARG A 100 10.32 5.37 7.50
C ARG A 100 9.91 6.85 7.58
N PRO A 101 8.65 7.16 7.96
CA PRO A 101 8.27 8.53 8.20
C PRO A 101 9.22 9.13 9.23
N ALA A 102 9.70 10.35 8.97
CA ALA A 102 10.48 11.08 9.95
C ALA A 102 9.55 11.42 11.12
N CYS A 103 9.43 10.51 12.10
CA CYS A 103 8.83 10.83 13.39
C CYS A 103 9.48 12.11 13.88
N GLY A 104 8.66 13.13 14.14
CA GLY A 104 9.10 14.48 14.45
C GLY A 104 10.17 14.46 15.52
N LYS A 105 11.40 14.79 15.14
CA LYS A 105 12.42 15.21 16.10
C LYS A 105 12.11 16.66 16.44
N THR A 106 11.07 16.86 17.23
CA THR A 106 10.77 18.15 17.84
C THR A 106 11.11 18.01 19.33
N GLY A 107 12.21 18.62 19.74
CA GLY A 107 12.48 18.96 21.13
C GLY A 107 13.38 17.98 21.89
N GLU A 108 14.69 18.13 21.72
CA GLU A 108 15.62 17.90 22.84
C GLU A 108 16.80 18.87 22.71
N GLU A 109 16.52 20.13 23.03
CA GLU A 109 17.53 21.09 23.47
C GLU A 109 16.90 22.00 24.54
N ALA A 110 17.72 22.37 25.53
CA ALA A 110 17.43 23.17 26.72
C ALA A 110 16.80 22.43 27.93
N ALA A 111 17.66 21.72 28.65
CA ALA A 111 17.57 21.61 30.10
C ALA A 111 17.59 23.02 30.71
N GLY A 112 16.51 23.38 31.41
CA GLY A 112 16.33 24.68 32.05
C GLY A 112 15.22 24.62 33.10
N THR A 113 15.63 24.24 34.30
CA THR A 113 15.06 24.47 35.65
C THR A 113 13.77 25.31 35.74
N SER A 114 12.68 24.73 36.26
CA SER A 114 11.92 25.19 37.44
C SER A 114 10.59 24.42 37.61
N GLU A 115 10.40 23.82 38.78
CA GLU A 115 9.14 23.29 39.32
C GLU A 115 8.33 24.38 40.08
N PRO A 116 7.22 24.09 40.80
CA PRO A 116 5.91 23.61 40.34
C PRO A 116 4.76 24.46 40.95
N GLY A 117 3.49 24.22 40.59
CA GLY A 117 2.37 24.89 41.25
C GLY A 117 1.01 24.27 40.96
N CYS A 118 0.61 23.29 41.76
CA CYS A 118 -0.75 22.75 41.83
C CYS A 118 -1.75 23.81 42.32
N THR A 119 -3.04 23.68 41.97
CA THR A 119 -4.13 23.28 42.89
C THR A 119 -5.50 23.31 42.19
N GLN A 120 -6.05 22.11 42.00
CA GLN A 120 -7.42 21.64 42.23
C GLN A 120 -8.62 22.63 42.19
N LEU A 121 -9.71 22.22 41.53
CA LEU A 121 -10.99 21.78 42.16
C LEU A 121 -12.14 21.67 41.11
N LEU A 122 -12.63 20.44 40.91
CA LEU A 122 -14.02 20.07 40.51
C LEU A 122 -14.91 20.07 41.79
N PRO A 123 -16.23 19.70 41.85
CA PRO A 123 -17.23 19.23 40.85
C PRO A 123 -18.68 19.77 41.08
N THR A 124 -19.69 19.09 40.48
CA THR A 124 -21.14 18.91 40.82
C THR A 124 -22.15 19.65 39.91
N SER A 125 -22.94 18.94 39.09
CA SER A 125 -24.15 18.11 39.33
C SER A 125 -25.42 18.95 39.57
N GLN A 126 -26.35 18.96 38.61
CA GLN A 126 -27.68 18.31 38.64
C GLN A 126 -28.82 19.19 39.19
N GLU A 127 -29.91 19.30 38.42
CA GLU A 127 -31.28 19.33 38.96
C GLU A 127 -32.30 18.83 37.92
N GLU A 128 -32.94 17.70 38.24
CA GLU A 128 -34.28 17.29 37.78
C GLU A 128 -35.32 18.19 38.47
N THR A 129 -36.56 18.42 38.02
CA THR A 129 -37.67 17.47 37.90
C THR A 129 -38.93 18.29 37.57
N ARG A 130 -39.91 17.73 36.84
CA ARG A 130 -41.26 17.42 37.39
C ARG A 130 -42.21 16.87 36.31
N PHE A 131 -42.72 15.70 36.64
CA PHE A 131 -43.82 14.92 36.04
C PHE A 131 -45.16 15.66 36.00
N GLU A 132 -45.99 15.41 34.97
CA GLU A 132 -47.43 15.12 35.12
C GLU A 132 -47.94 14.23 33.95
N SER A 133 -48.79 13.25 34.28
CA SER A 133 -49.57 12.39 33.37
C SER A 133 -51.00 12.95 33.25
N PRO A 134 -51.82 12.58 32.25
CA PRO A 134 -52.67 11.40 32.45
C PRO A 134 -53.04 10.59 31.19
N THR A 135 -53.52 9.39 31.48
CA THR A 135 -53.97 8.27 30.65
C THR A 135 -55.19 8.56 29.78
N THR A 136 -55.22 8.04 28.55
CA THR A 136 -56.45 7.61 27.86
C THR A 136 -56.16 6.45 26.90
N HIS A 137 -56.90 5.35 27.10
CA HIS A 137 -56.92 4.16 26.27
C HIS A 137 -57.44 4.45 24.86
N THR A 138 -56.85 3.81 23.83
CA THR A 138 -57.53 3.27 22.63
C THR A 138 -56.56 2.33 21.89
N MET A 139 -56.92 1.05 21.76
CA MET A 139 -56.28 0.09 20.85
C MET A 139 -56.63 0.44 19.40
N PRO A 140 -55.77 0.08 18.43
CA PRO A 140 -56.22 -0.96 17.51
C PRO A 140 -55.15 -2.01 17.19
N ASP A 141 -55.64 -3.24 17.06
CA ASP A 141 -54.98 -4.38 16.42
C ASP A 141 -54.45 -4.02 15.01
N GLN A 142 -53.19 -4.34 14.73
CA GLN A 142 -52.77 -4.82 13.41
C GLN A 142 -51.38 -5.49 13.48
N PRO A 143 -51.27 -6.80 13.22
CA PRO A 143 -50.00 -7.44 12.91
C PRO A 143 -49.79 -7.38 11.39
N CYS A 144 -49.11 -6.35 10.90
CA CYS A 144 -48.66 -6.31 9.50
C CYS A 144 -47.13 -6.32 9.47
N GLY A 145 -46.61 -7.34 8.80
CA GLY A 145 -45.24 -7.82 8.92
C GLY A 145 -44.18 -6.72 8.78
N ARG A 146 -43.30 -6.67 9.77
CA ARG A 146 -41.93 -6.22 9.56
C ARG A 146 -41.29 -7.23 8.62
N GLY A 147 -41.49 -7.02 7.32
CA GLY A 147 -40.73 -7.72 6.30
C GLY A 147 -39.26 -7.50 6.62
N LEU A 148 -38.54 -8.58 6.88
CA LEU A 148 -37.09 -8.60 6.79
C LEU A 148 -36.71 -7.85 5.50
N PRO A 149 -35.76 -6.90 5.53
CA PRO A 149 -35.26 -6.35 4.28
C PRO A 149 -34.84 -7.52 3.40
N GLU A 150 -35.50 -7.65 2.25
CA GLU A 150 -35.20 -8.65 1.24
C GLU A 150 -33.68 -8.83 1.17
N PRO A 151 -33.13 -10.05 1.22
CA PRO A 151 -31.67 -10.26 1.26
C PRO A 151 -30.95 -9.53 0.11
N ASN A 152 -31.64 -9.32 -1.02
CA ASN A 152 -31.19 -8.49 -2.14
C ASN A 152 -31.01 -7.01 -1.79
N SER A 153 -31.91 -6.38 -1.01
CA SER A 153 -31.76 -4.97 -0.60
C SER A 153 -30.62 -4.80 0.40
N SER A 154 -30.40 -5.80 1.27
CA SER A 154 -29.26 -5.83 2.19
C SER A 154 -27.92 -5.96 1.44
N ILE A 155 -27.82 -6.82 0.42
CA ILE A 155 -26.61 -6.96 -0.40
C ILE A 155 -26.31 -5.66 -1.17
N GLN A 156 -27.33 -5.02 -1.75
CA GLN A 156 -27.15 -3.75 -2.46
C GLN A 156 -26.70 -2.63 -1.51
N ALA A 157 -27.27 -2.54 -0.31
CA ALA A 157 -26.83 -1.60 0.71
C ALA A 157 -25.35 -1.80 1.07
N LYS A 158 -24.91 -3.06 1.27
CA LYS A 158 -23.50 -3.40 1.53
C LYS A 158 -22.57 -3.05 0.36
N LYS A 159 -23.01 -3.23 -0.89
CA LYS A 159 -22.24 -2.83 -2.08
C LYS A 159 -22.08 -1.32 -2.20
N VAL A 160 -23.13 -0.55 -1.88
CA VAL A 160 -23.05 0.92 -1.84
C VAL A 160 -22.09 1.36 -0.74
N GLU A 161 -22.21 0.80 0.48
CA GLU A 161 -21.30 1.07 1.58
C GLU A 161 -19.84 0.74 1.22
N LEU A 162 -19.60 -0.40 0.56
CA LEU A 162 -18.27 -0.79 0.06
C LEU A 162 -17.74 0.23 -0.97
N ALA A 163 -18.57 0.68 -1.91
CA ALA A 163 -18.16 1.67 -2.91
C ALA A 163 -17.76 3.00 -2.25
N ASP A 164 -18.51 3.45 -1.23
CA ASP A 164 -18.19 4.67 -0.49
C ASP A 164 -16.88 4.55 0.29
N LEU A 165 -16.64 3.40 0.93
CA LEU A 165 -15.38 3.15 1.66
C LEU A 165 -14.17 3.04 0.71
N LEU A 166 -14.31 2.39 -0.43
CA LEU A 166 -13.26 2.34 -1.46
C LEU A 166 -12.96 3.74 -2.01
N GLN A 167 -13.99 4.56 -2.24
CA GLN A 167 -13.85 5.95 -2.66
C GLN A 167 -13.11 6.80 -1.61
N LYS A 168 -13.44 6.62 -0.32
CA LYS A 168 -12.74 7.28 0.79
C LYS A 168 -11.28 6.81 0.88
N ALA A 169 -11.02 5.52 0.72
CA ALA A 169 -9.65 4.98 0.70
C ALA A 169 -8.81 5.58 -0.45
N LEU A 170 -9.40 5.74 -1.65
CA LEU A 170 -8.75 6.43 -2.77
C LEU A 170 -8.44 7.90 -2.48
N GLN A 171 -9.33 8.61 -1.77
CA GLN A 171 -9.07 9.98 -1.33
C GLN A 171 -7.91 10.05 -0.32
N ASN A 172 -7.85 9.12 0.64
CA ASN A 172 -6.74 9.03 1.59
C ASN A 172 -5.40 8.79 0.87
N LEU A 173 -5.38 7.97 -0.19
CA LEU A 173 -4.19 7.76 -1.03
C LEU A 173 -3.71 9.03 -1.75
N GLN A 174 -4.59 10.00 -2.01
CA GLN A 174 -4.18 11.29 -2.59
C GLN A 174 -3.32 12.08 -1.60
N ALA A 175 -3.67 12.08 -0.31
CA ALA A 175 -2.85 12.71 0.72
C ALA A 175 -1.47 12.04 0.85
N GLU A 176 -1.41 10.70 0.79
CA GLU A 176 -0.13 9.97 0.74
C GLU A 176 0.68 10.35 -0.51
N GLN A 177 0.02 10.54 -1.66
CA GLN A 177 0.68 10.94 -2.90
C GLN A 177 1.27 12.36 -2.81
N GLU A 178 0.55 13.30 -2.21
CA GLU A 178 1.04 14.66 -1.95
C GLU A 178 2.26 14.67 -1.02
N GLN A 179 2.22 13.88 0.06
CA GLN A 179 3.36 13.70 0.96
C GLN A 179 4.58 13.17 0.21
N LEU A 180 4.38 12.18 -0.66
CA LEU A 180 5.46 11.59 -1.44
C LEU A 180 6.03 12.56 -2.49
N GLN A 181 5.19 13.39 -3.10
CA GLN A 181 5.64 14.50 -3.95
C GLN A 181 6.51 15.49 -3.15
N GLY A 182 6.13 15.79 -1.91
CA GLY A 182 6.95 16.57 -0.99
C GLY A 182 8.33 15.94 -0.75
N ALA A 183 8.38 14.63 -0.51
CA ALA A 183 9.63 13.89 -0.37
C ALA A 183 10.49 13.94 -1.65
N ALA A 184 9.87 13.82 -2.83
CA ALA A 184 10.55 13.94 -4.12
C ALA A 184 11.16 15.35 -4.35
N GLN A 185 10.45 16.40 -3.93
CA GLN A 185 10.97 17.77 -3.99
C GLN A 185 12.14 17.97 -3.01
N THR A 186 12.04 17.46 -1.77
CA THR A 186 13.15 17.49 -0.81
C THR A 186 14.37 16.73 -1.36
N TRP A 187 14.16 15.58 -2.01
CA TRP A 187 15.23 14.86 -2.71
C TRP A 187 15.88 15.72 -3.81
N ALA A 188 15.08 16.40 -4.64
CA ALA A 188 15.60 17.27 -5.71
C ALA A 188 16.44 18.43 -5.15
N ARG A 189 16.01 19.05 -4.05
CA ARG A 189 16.79 20.10 -3.35
C ARG A 189 18.11 19.55 -2.79
N ARG A 190 18.08 18.38 -2.14
CA ARG A 190 19.30 17.72 -1.62
C ARG A 190 20.27 17.36 -2.74
N ARG A 191 19.76 16.85 -3.87
CA ARG A 191 20.56 16.58 -5.06
C ARG A 191 21.24 17.84 -5.58
N ALA A 192 20.51 18.94 -5.74
CA ALA A 192 21.06 20.21 -6.23
C ALA A 192 22.14 20.77 -5.30
N ALA A 193 21.93 20.68 -3.97
CA ALA A 193 22.94 21.07 -2.98
C ALA A 193 24.22 20.24 -3.10
N LEU A 194 24.09 18.91 -3.21
CA LEU A 194 25.24 18.03 -3.38
C LEU A 194 25.94 18.25 -4.73
N GLU A 195 25.18 18.48 -5.81
CA GLU A 195 25.72 18.80 -7.13
C GLU A 195 26.54 20.11 -7.09
N ALA A 196 26.09 21.10 -6.33
CA ALA A 196 26.86 22.32 -6.10
C ALA A 196 28.15 22.07 -5.28
N SER A 197 28.12 21.19 -4.27
CA SER A 197 29.34 20.78 -3.54
C SER A 197 30.33 20.06 -4.47
N VAL A 198 29.86 19.11 -5.29
CA VAL A 198 30.67 18.40 -6.29
C VAL A 198 31.27 19.39 -7.29
N GLY A 199 30.48 20.36 -7.78
CA GLY A 199 30.96 21.37 -8.73
C GLY A 199 32.02 22.32 -8.16
N LYS A 200 32.07 22.50 -6.83
CA LYS A 200 33.10 23.30 -6.16
C LYS A 200 34.37 22.51 -5.86
N ALA A 201 34.23 21.22 -5.55
CA ALA A 201 35.33 20.37 -5.07
C ALA A 201 35.99 19.52 -6.15
N CYS A 202 35.27 19.19 -7.23
CA CYS A 202 35.72 18.25 -8.25
C CYS A 202 35.96 18.92 -9.61
N ALA A 203 36.64 18.21 -10.51
CA ALA A 203 36.81 18.66 -11.90
C ALA A 203 35.46 18.67 -12.65
N PRO A 204 35.28 19.51 -13.70
CA PRO A 204 34.04 19.57 -14.47
C PRO A 204 33.59 18.21 -15.04
N ARG A 205 34.56 17.38 -15.45
CA ARG A 205 34.32 16.01 -15.92
C ARG A 205 33.66 15.12 -14.86
N ASP A 206 34.01 15.30 -13.59
CA ASP A 206 33.48 14.51 -12.47
C ASP A 206 32.08 14.96 -12.09
N LEU A 207 31.81 16.26 -12.17
CA LEU A 207 30.45 16.79 -12.06
C LEU A 207 29.54 16.19 -13.15
N GLU A 208 29.98 16.19 -14.42
CA GLU A 208 29.20 15.58 -15.49
C GLU A 208 28.97 14.07 -15.27
N ARG A 209 29.99 13.36 -14.77
CA ARG A 209 29.86 11.93 -14.41
C ARG A 209 28.81 11.74 -13.33
N PHE A 210 28.82 12.57 -12.29
CA PHE A 210 27.82 12.58 -11.23
C PHE A 210 26.41 12.80 -11.78
N SER A 211 26.19 13.86 -12.58
CA SER A 211 24.86 14.19 -13.10
C SER A 211 24.32 13.09 -14.04
N ARG A 212 25.17 12.51 -14.88
CA ARG A 212 24.82 11.36 -15.73
C ARG A 212 24.50 10.12 -14.89
N PHE A 213 25.33 9.81 -13.90
CA PHE A 213 25.09 8.69 -12.98
C PHE A 213 23.74 8.81 -12.27
N MET A 214 23.42 9.98 -11.72
CA MET A 214 22.15 10.20 -11.02
C MET A 214 20.93 9.98 -11.93
N ALA A 215 21.02 10.40 -13.20
CA ALA A 215 19.96 10.16 -14.18
C ALA A 215 19.82 8.68 -14.55
N ASP A 216 20.93 7.98 -14.75
CA ASP A 216 20.94 6.55 -15.08
C ASP A 216 20.44 5.70 -13.90
N LEU A 217 20.84 6.06 -12.67
CA LEU A 217 20.36 5.45 -11.45
C LEU A 217 18.84 5.52 -11.34
N GLU A 218 18.25 6.71 -11.51
CA GLU A 218 16.81 6.90 -11.46
C GLU A 218 16.07 6.03 -12.49
N ARG A 219 16.59 5.95 -13.72
CA ARG A 219 16.00 5.13 -14.78
C ARG A 219 16.06 3.64 -14.44
N VAL A 220 17.21 3.16 -13.97
CA VAL A 220 17.41 1.74 -13.64
C VAL A 220 16.59 1.34 -12.41
N LEU A 221 16.58 2.15 -11.35
CA LEU A 221 15.71 1.93 -10.18
C LEU A 221 14.23 1.87 -10.60
N GLY A 222 13.80 2.82 -11.43
CA GLY A 222 12.43 2.87 -11.94
C GLY A 222 12.06 1.64 -12.77
N LEU A 223 12.98 1.15 -13.61
CA LEU A 223 12.80 -0.06 -14.42
C LEU A 223 12.71 -1.32 -13.53
N LEU A 224 13.64 -1.49 -12.60
CA LEU A 224 13.68 -2.64 -11.69
C LEU A 224 12.37 -2.74 -10.89
N LEU A 225 11.95 -1.64 -10.27
CA LEU A 225 10.71 -1.61 -9.49
C LEU A 225 9.47 -1.87 -10.36
N LEU A 226 9.44 -1.33 -11.59
CA LEU A 226 8.34 -1.57 -12.53
C LEU A 226 8.25 -3.04 -12.93
N LEU A 227 9.38 -3.67 -13.26
CA LEU A 227 9.43 -5.09 -13.60
C LEU A 227 9.03 -5.96 -12.41
N GLY A 228 9.52 -5.65 -11.20
CA GLY A 228 9.12 -6.31 -9.97
C GLY A 228 7.61 -6.26 -9.73
N SER A 229 6.99 -5.07 -9.85
CA SER A 229 5.54 -4.92 -9.70
C SER A 229 4.78 -5.72 -10.76
N ARG A 230 5.25 -5.73 -12.01
CA ARG A 230 4.63 -6.52 -13.10
C ARG A 230 4.73 -8.01 -12.85
N LEU A 231 5.86 -8.49 -12.39
CA LEU A 231 6.10 -9.91 -12.11
C LEU A 231 5.26 -10.37 -10.92
N ALA A 232 5.19 -9.58 -9.84
CA ALA A 232 4.31 -9.83 -8.71
C ALA A 232 2.83 -9.93 -9.14
N ARG A 233 2.37 -9.10 -10.08
CA ARG A 233 1.02 -9.21 -10.64
C ARG A 233 0.79 -10.51 -11.41
N VAL A 234 1.74 -10.92 -12.25
CA VAL A 234 1.61 -12.18 -12.99
C VAL A 234 1.62 -13.38 -12.04
N HIS A 235 2.48 -13.37 -11.02
CA HIS A 235 2.46 -14.41 -9.98
C HIS A 235 1.13 -14.45 -9.22
N ARG A 236 0.55 -13.29 -8.85
CA ARG A 236 -0.76 -13.24 -8.21
C ARG A 236 -1.87 -13.75 -9.13
N ALA A 237 -1.85 -13.41 -10.41
CA ALA A 237 -2.81 -13.93 -11.39
C ALA A 237 -2.72 -15.46 -11.47
N LEU A 238 -1.50 -16.00 -11.60
CA LEU A 238 -1.24 -17.45 -11.64
C LEU A 238 -1.58 -18.18 -10.32
N ALA A 239 -1.41 -17.53 -9.16
CA ALA A 239 -1.82 -18.11 -7.89
C ALA A 239 -3.36 -18.15 -7.74
N ARG A 240 -4.07 -17.23 -8.39
CA ARG A 240 -5.55 -17.20 -8.41
C ARG A 240 -6.15 -18.19 -9.40
N THR A 241 -5.42 -18.54 -10.45
CA THR A 241 -5.89 -19.51 -11.44
C THR A 241 -5.93 -20.91 -10.83
N GLY A 242 -7.11 -21.33 -10.35
CA GLY A 242 -7.43 -22.71 -9.96
C GLY A 242 -7.71 -23.62 -11.17
N ALA A 243 -8.19 -24.84 -10.92
CA ALA A 243 -8.34 -25.93 -11.91
C ALA A 243 -9.36 -25.69 -13.05
N ASP A 244 -10.03 -24.54 -13.11
CA ASP A 244 -11.17 -24.26 -13.99
C ASP A 244 -10.93 -23.11 -14.99
N ILE A 245 -9.65 -22.77 -15.23
CA ILE A 245 -9.29 -21.71 -16.17
C ILE A 245 -9.08 -22.22 -17.59
N ASP A 246 -9.39 -21.34 -18.54
CA ASP A 246 -9.12 -21.55 -19.95
C ASP A 246 -7.62 -21.85 -20.17
N PRO A 247 -7.26 -23.01 -20.75
CA PRO A 247 -5.86 -23.37 -20.98
C PRO A 247 -5.09 -22.31 -21.78
N ASP A 248 -5.77 -21.57 -22.66
CA ASP A 248 -5.14 -20.51 -23.46
C ASP A 248 -4.77 -19.28 -22.59
N GLU A 249 -5.62 -18.88 -21.64
CA GLU A 249 -5.30 -17.83 -20.67
C GLU A 249 -4.11 -18.22 -19.78
N GLN A 250 -4.09 -19.47 -19.30
CA GLN A 250 -2.98 -19.98 -18.50
C GLN A 250 -1.67 -19.99 -19.30
N ALA A 251 -1.70 -20.46 -20.55
CA ALA A 251 -0.55 -20.46 -21.44
C ALA A 251 -0.02 -19.04 -21.71
N SER A 252 -0.92 -18.07 -21.90
CA SER A 252 -0.61 -16.65 -22.06
C SER A 252 0.08 -16.05 -20.83
N LEU A 253 -0.43 -16.33 -19.62
CA LEU A 253 0.18 -15.89 -18.37
C LEU A 253 1.59 -16.47 -18.17
N LEU A 254 1.79 -17.75 -18.49
CA LEU A 254 3.11 -18.40 -18.42
C LEU A 254 4.08 -17.82 -19.45
N GLN A 255 3.62 -17.51 -20.67
CA GLN A 255 4.46 -16.82 -21.67
C GLN A 255 4.89 -15.44 -21.18
N ARG A 256 3.95 -14.68 -20.59
CA ARG A 256 4.23 -13.36 -20.02
C ARG A 256 5.22 -13.45 -18.86
N LEU A 257 5.10 -14.45 -18.00
CA LEU A 257 6.05 -14.71 -16.92
C LEU A 257 7.47 -14.93 -17.46
N ARG A 258 7.63 -15.83 -18.44
CA ARG A 258 8.93 -16.10 -19.06
C ARG A 258 9.56 -14.86 -19.68
N LEU A 259 8.75 -14.02 -20.34
CA LEU A 259 9.23 -12.76 -20.90
C LEU A 259 9.70 -11.78 -19.81
N LEU A 260 8.93 -11.64 -18.73
CA LEU A 260 9.29 -10.75 -17.62
C LEU A 260 10.55 -11.22 -16.89
N GLN A 261 10.75 -12.53 -16.74
CA GLN A 261 11.96 -13.11 -16.16
C GLN A 261 13.21 -12.76 -16.99
N ARG A 262 13.15 -12.91 -18.32
CA ARG A 262 14.23 -12.48 -19.21
C ARG A 262 14.51 -10.98 -19.10
N GLN A 263 13.46 -10.15 -19.04
CA GLN A 263 13.62 -8.70 -18.85
C GLN A 263 14.26 -8.37 -17.49
N GLN A 264 14.00 -9.18 -16.46
CA GLN A 264 14.60 -9.02 -15.13
C GLN A 264 16.09 -9.39 -15.15
N GLU A 265 16.48 -10.43 -15.88
CA GLU A 265 17.88 -10.79 -16.13
C GLU A 265 18.61 -9.63 -16.85
N ASP A 266 18.06 -9.13 -17.95
CA ASP A 266 18.61 -7.99 -18.70
C ASP A 266 18.73 -6.73 -17.81
N ALA A 267 17.71 -6.45 -16.99
CA ALA A 267 17.74 -5.34 -16.04
C ALA A 267 18.76 -5.56 -14.91
N GLY A 268 19.07 -6.82 -14.57
CA GLY A 268 20.13 -7.19 -13.66
C GLY A 268 21.51 -6.76 -14.17
N GLU A 269 21.79 -6.95 -15.46
CA GLU A 269 23.04 -6.48 -16.07
C GLU A 269 23.15 -4.95 -16.02
N LEU A 270 22.04 -4.23 -16.29
CA LEU A 270 21.98 -2.78 -16.17
C LEU A 270 22.24 -2.33 -14.72
N LYS A 271 21.66 -3.03 -13.74
CA LYS A 271 21.88 -2.79 -12.31
C LYS A 271 23.36 -2.91 -11.96
N GLU A 272 24.01 -3.99 -12.38
CA GLU A 272 25.44 -4.19 -12.12
C GLU A 272 26.31 -3.12 -12.79
N HIS A 273 25.96 -2.71 -14.01
CA HIS A 273 26.67 -1.64 -14.69
C HIS A 273 26.55 -0.31 -13.94
N VAL A 274 25.35 0.04 -13.46
CA VAL A 274 25.17 1.23 -12.61
C VAL A 274 25.91 1.07 -11.28
N ALA A 275 25.93 -0.12 -10.67
CA ALA A 275 26.67 -0.36 -9.42
C ALA A 275 28.19 -0.24 -9.60
N ARG A 276 28.74 -0.67 -10.74
CA ARG A 276 30.15 -0.42 -11.09
C ARG A 276 30.45 1.07 -11.23
N ARG A 277 29.53 1.81 -11.87
CA ARG A 277 29.66 3.27 -12.04
C ARG A 277 29.52 4.02 -10.72
N GLU A 278 28.63 3.59 -9.83
CA GLU A 278 28.51 4.11 -8.47
C GLU A 278 29.84 3.99 -7.74
N ARG A 279 30.45 2.79 -7.72
CA ARG A 279 31.72 2.56 -7.04
C ARG A 279 32.84 3.44 -7.57
N ALA A 280 32.99 3.51 -8.89
CA ALA A 280 34.02 4.34 -9.52
C ALA A 280 33.80 5.84 -9.25
N LEU A 281 32.55 6.31 -9.24
CA LEU A 281 32.24 7.70 -8.89
C LEU A 281 32.51 7.96 -7.41
N ARG A 282 32.10 7.04 -6.53
CA ARG A 282 32.31 7.15 -5.08
C ARG A 282 33.80 7.25 -4.74
N GLU A 283 34.67 6.49 -5.41
CA GLU A 283 36.13 6.59 -5.23
C GLU A 283 36.64 8.02 -5.48
N VAL A 284 36.15 8.69 -6.54
CA VAL A 284 36.50 10.08 -6.84
C VAL A 284 35.94 11.02 -5.77
N LEU A 285 34.67 10.83 -5.39
CA LEU A 285 34.02 11.69 -4.40
C LEU A 285 34.69 11.60 -3.02
N VAL A 286 35.14 10.41 -2.61
CA VAL A 286 35.82 10.20 -1.31
C VAL A 286 37.10 11.02 -1.19
N GLN A 287 37.81 11.24 -2.31
CA GLN A 287 39.04 12.03 -2.31
C GLN A 287 38.79 13.54 -2.33
N ALA A 288 37.61 13.98 -2.78
CA ALA A 288 37.31 15.39 -3.02
C ALA A 288 36.36 16.01 -1.99
N LEU A 289 35.43 15.23 -1.44
CA LEU A 289 34.35 15.73 -0.59
C LEU A 289 34.59 15.47 0.90
N PRO A 290 34.12 16.38 1.78
CA PRO A 290 34.14 16.13 3.22
C PRO A 290 33.19 14.98 3.60
N ALA A 291 33.45 14.36 4.75
CA ALA A 291 32.67 13.23 5.25
C ALA A 291 31.15 13.52 5.38
N GLY A 292 30.77 14.78 5.63
CA GLY A 292 29.36 15.20 5.66
C GLY A 292 28.67 15.04 4.30
N ASP A 293 29.31 15.49 3.23
CA ASP A 293 28.77 15.43 1.87
C ASP A 293 28.77 13.99 1.33
N LEU A 294 29.73 13.16 1.75
CA LEU A 294 29.73 11.73 1.43
C LEU A 294 28.56 10.99 2.07
N ARG A 295 28.24 11.30 3.34
CA ARG A 295 27.03 10.74 3.98
C ARG A 295 25.77 11.24 3.29
N ALA A 296 25.74 12.53 2.89
CA ALA A 296 24.64 13.09 2.13
C ALA A 296 24.46 12.39 0.77
N TYR A 297 25.56 12.01 0.10
CA TYR A 297 25.55 11.22 -1.12
C TYR A 297 24.89 9.85 -0.91
N CYS A 298 25.34 9.04 0.05
CA CYS A 298 24.72 7.73 0.33
C CYS A 298 23.23 7.87 0.66
N ALA A 299 22.89 8.80 1.55
CA ALA A 299 21.51 9.08 1.93
C ALA A 299 20.66 9.53 0.72
N LEU A 300 21.24 10.24 -0.25
CA LEU A 300 20.57 10.67 -1.47
C LEU A 300 20.19 9.49 -2.37
N LEU A 301 21.08 8.48 -2.49
CA LEU A 301 20.80 7.27 -3.26
C LEU A 301 19.67 6.47 -2.60
N ALA A 302 19.78 6.21 -1.29
CA ALA A 302 18.77 5.51 -0.51
C ALA A 302 17.41 6.21 -0.55
N SER A 303 17.39 7.53 -0.37
CA SER A 303 16.16 8.33 -0.45
C SER A 303 15.52 8.26 -1.85
N LYS A 304 16.32 8.20 -2.93
CA LYS A 304 15.78 8.06 -4.29
C LYS A 304 15.07 6.71 -4.47
N ALA A 305 15.73 5.64 -4.04
CA ALA A 305 15.15 4.30 -4.09
C ALA A 305 13.85 4.23 -3.27
N ALA A 306 13.85 4.78 -2.05
CA ALA A 306 12.69 4.86 -1.19
C ALA A 306 11.51 5.59 -1.85
N VAL A 307 11.74 6.80 -2.38
CA VAL A 307 10.69 7.59 -3.06
C VAL A 307 10.10 6.83 -4.26
N LEU A 308 10.95 6.23 -5.10
CA LEU A 308 10.47 5.47 -6.25
C LEU A 308 9.71 4.21 -5.83
N ALA A 309 10.17 3.50 -4.80
CA ALA A 309 9.53 2.30 -4.30
C ALA A 309 8.15 2.61 -3.69
N GLN A 310 8.06 3.67 -2.88
CA GLN A 310 6.81 4.17 -2.33
C GLN A 310 5.85 4.62 -3.43
N GLN A 311 6.35 5.31 -4.46
CA GLN A 311 5.53 5.73 -5.60
C GLN A 311 4.92 4.51 -6.29
N ARG A 312 5.71 3.47 -6.54
CA ARG A 312 5.21 2.24 -7.16
C ARG A 312 4.22 1.50 -6.29
N SER A 313 4.44 1.41 -4.99
CA SER A 313 3.47 0.79 -4.07
C SER A 313 2.14 1.56 -4.07
N LEU A 314 2.20 2.89 -4.02
CA LEU A 314 1.03 3.76 -4.08
C LEU A 314 0.29 3.63 -5.42
N ASP A 315 0.99 3.68 -6.55
CA ASP A 315 0.39 3.49 -7.88
C ASP A 315 -0.37 2.15 -7.99
N GLU A 316 0.19 1.07 -7.43
CA GLU A 316 -0.42 -0.25 -7.43
C GLU A 316 -1.65 -0.33 -6.51
N ARG A 317 -1.61 0.33 -5.34
CA ARG A 317 -2.77 0.47 -4.42
C ARG A 317 -3.89 1.26 -5.07
N VAL A 318 -3.60 2.41 -5.64
CA VAL A 318 -4.59 3.24 -6.35
C VAL A 318 -5.24 2.44 -7.47
N ARG A 319 -4.45 1.79 -8.34
CA ARG A 319 -5.00 1.00 -9.44
C ARG A 319 -5.93 -0.10 -8.92
N LEU A 320 -5.51 -0.89 -7.92
CA LEU A 320 -6.34 -2.00 -7.45
C LEU A 320 -7.64 -1.53 -6.79
N LEU A 321 -7.58 -0.49 -5.95
CA LEU A 321 -8.79 0.07 -5.34
C LEU A 321 -9.74 0.65 -6.40
N GLN A 322 -9.19 1.25 -7.46
CA GLN A 322 -9.98 1.73 -8.59
C GLN A 322 -10.65 0.57 -9.34
N ASP A 323 -9.89 -0.49 -9.68
CA ASP A 323 -10.42 -1.70 -10.33
C ASP A 323 -11.56 -2.33 -9.49
N GLN A 324 -11.41 -2.37 -8.17
CA GLN A 324 -12.43 -2.86 -7.24
C GLN A 324 -13.68 -1.97 -7.21
N LEU A 325 -13.49 -0.65 -7.13
CA LEU A 325 -14.59 0.30 -7.12
C LEU A 325 -15.40 0.22 -8.42
N ASP A 326 -14.73 0.10 -9.56
CA ASP A 326 -15.38 -0.03 -10.86
C ASP A 326 -16.14 -1.35 -11.00
N ALA A 327 -15.60 -2.45 -10.48
CA ALA A 327 -16.31 -3.74 -10.44
C ALA A 327 -17.56 -3.68 -9.56
N VAL A 328 -17.47 -3.06 -8.37
CA VAL A 328 -18.63 -2.89 -7.47
C VAL A 328 -19.70 -2.04 -8.16
N ARG A 329 -19.32 -0.89 -8.73
CA ARG A 329 -20.24 0.01 -9.48
C ARG A 329 -20.88 -0.68 -10.67
N SER A 330 -20.13 -1.47 -11.43
CA SER A 330 -20.68 -2.24 -12.55
C SER A 330 -21.69 -3.28 -12.07
N SER A 331 -21.42 -3.96 -10.96
CA SER A 331 -22.36 -4.92 -10.36
C SER A 331 -23.64 -4.27 -9.81
N LEU A 332 -23.56 -3.02 -9.36
CA LEU A 332 -24.72 -2.20 -8.98
C LEU A 332 -25.55 -1.81 -10.21
N ALA A 333 -24.90 -1.53 -11.35
CA ALA A 333 -25.56 -1.12 -12.59
C ALA A 333 -26.18 -2.27 -13.39
N HIS A 334 -25.67 -3.50 -13.27
CA HIS A 334 -26.06 -4.63 -14.12
C HIS A 334 -27.30 -5.43 -13.67
N ARG A 335 -28.11 -4.93 -12.72
CA ARG A 335 -29.40 -5.56 -12.43
C ARG A 335 -30.54 -4.90 -13.22
N PRO A 336 -31.36 -5.67 -13.97
CA PRO A 336 -32.43 -5.10 -14.78
C PRO A 336 -33.43 -4.37 -13.88
N SER A 337 -33.87 -3.21 -14.37
CA SER A 337 -35.14 -2.61 -14.05
C SER A 337 -36.24 -3.67 -13.93
N SER A 338 -37.13 -3.47 -12.96
CA SER A 338 -38.28 -4.30 -12.60
C SER A 338 -38.83 -5.18 -13.74
N PRO A 339 -39.32 -6.40 -13.46
CA PRO A 339 -40.02 -7.18 -14.48
C PRO A 339 -41.14 -6.29 -15.02
N ARG A 340 -41.09 -5.99 -16.33
CA ARG A 340 -42.19 -5.34 -17.04
C ARG A 340 -43.44 -6.10 -16.64
N LEU A 341 -44.33 -5.44 -15.91
CA LEU A 341 -45.70 -5.90 -15.70
C LEU A 341 -46.21 -6.38 -17.05
N ALA A 342 -46.49 -7.68 -17.12
CA ALA A 342 -47.13 -8.28 -18.28
C ALA A 342 -48.36 -7.43 -18.60
N SER A 343 -48.41 -6.84 -19.80
CA SER A 343 -49.66 -6.27 -20.30
C SER A 343 -50.71 -7.39 -20.31
N PRO A 344 -51.93 -7.14 -19.81
CA PRO A 344 -52.98 -8.16 -19.80
C PRO A 344 -53.34 -8.58 -21.23
N PRO A 345 -53.87 -9.81 -21.41
CA PRO A 345 -54.14 -10.39 -22.71
C PRO A 345 -55.20 -9.59 -23.47
N GLY A 346 -54.98 -9.46 -24.77
CA GLY A 346 -55.70 -8.56 -25.65
C GLY A 346 -57.22 -8.73 -25.66
N THR A 347 -57.92 -7.61 -25.58
CA THR A 347 -59.26 -7.45 -26.11
C THR A 347 -59.16 -7.29 -27.63
N GLN A 348 -59.58 -8.31 -28.36
CA GLN A 348 -59.80 -8.22 -29.81
C GLN A 348 -60.91 -7.19 -30.11
N PRO A 349 -60.74 -6.29 -31.09
CA PRO A 349 -61.86 -5.54 -31.65
C PRO A 349 -62.64 -6.43 -32.64
N PRO A 350 -63.95 -6.20 -32.81
CA PRO A 350 -64.82 -7.10 -33.56
C PRO A 350 -64.54 -7.07 -35.07
N HIS A 351 -64.64 -8.26 -35.67
CA HIS A 351 -64.67 -8.54 -37.10
C HIS A 351 -65.54 -7.54 -37.88
N LYS A 352 -64.96 -6.92 -38.92
CA LYS A 352 -65.70 -6.24 -40.00
C LYS A 352 -65.66 -7.14 -41.25
N PRO A 353 -66.80 -7.40 -41.92
CA PRO A 353 -66.86 -8.35 -43.04
C PRO A 353 -66.30 -7.72 -44.33
N PRO A 354 -65.91 -8.54 -45.33
CA PRO A 354 -65.31 -8.09 -46.58
C PRO A 354 -66.35 -8.00 -47.69
N PHE A 355 -66.43 -6.90 -48.45
CA PHE A 355 -67.04 -6.83 -49.80
C PHE A 355 -66.62 -5.51 -50.50
N PRO A 356 -66.71 -5.41 -51.85
CA PRO A 356 -65.87 -6.10 -52.82
C PRO A 356 -65.22 -5.10 -53.82
N ALA A 357 -64.44 -5.64 -54.75
CA ALA A 357 -63.82 -4.91 -55.86
C ALA A 357 -64.82 -4.14 -56.74
N LEU A 358 -64.43 -2.95 -57.18
CA LEU A 358 -65.01 -2.26 -58.33
C LEU A 358 -63.90 -1.90 -59.31
N LEU A 359 -64.01 -2.51 -60.49
CA LEU A 359 -63.42 -2.13 -61.76
C LEU A 359 -63.75 -0.65 -62.07
N ILE A 360 -62.75 0.09 -62.54
CA ILE A 360 -62.65 0.72 -63.88
C ILE A 360 -61.22 1.24 -64.06
#